data_AF-X1SXU7-F1
#
_entry.id   AF-X1SXU7-F1
#
_cell.length_a   1.000
_cell.length_b   1.000
_cell.length_c   1.000
_cell.angle_alpha   90.00
_cell.angle_beta   90.00
_cell.angle_gamma   90.00
#
_symmetry.space_group_name_H-M   'P 1'
#
loop_
_entity.id
_entity.type
_entity.pdbx_description
1 polymer ?
#
loop_
_entity_poly.entity_id
_entity_poly.type
_entity_poly.pdbx_seq_one_letter_code
_entity_poly.pdbx_strand_id
1 'polypeptide(L)'
;RLQRYGAEDFEIEKIALTHDQVANLGLPPMPAKTSDPRYDRFAASFGDNAVELDALPPDELERIVREAITALIDHAAWHAQIEKGNEEREQIRLQIDELLENLK
;
A
#
# COMPACT_ATOMS: atom_id res chain seq x y z
N ARG A 1 10.47 11.61 12.20
CA ARG A 1 9.21 12.39 12.16
C ARG A 1 8.03 11.59 12.71
N LEU A 2 7.92 10.29 12.42
CA LEU A 2 6.81 9.43 12.89
C LEU A 2 6.67 9.38 14.43
N GLN A 3 7.76 9.18 15.17
CA GLN A 3 7.76 9.23 16.65
C GLN A 3 7.23 10.55 17.22
N ARG A 4 7.48 11.69 16.54
CA ARG A 4 6.98 13.00 16.97
C ARG A 4 5.44 13.06 16.94
N TYR A 5 4.80 12.21 16.15
CA TYR A 5 3.34 12.11 16.02
C TYR A 5 2.75 10.90 16.77
N GLY A 6 3.51 10.30 17.70
CA GLY A 6 3.01 9.22 18.57
C GLY A 6 3.09 7.81 17.99
N ALA A 7 3.75 7.63 16.83
CA ALA A 7 4.06 6.29 16.34
C ALA A 7 5.27 5.74 17.10
N GLU A 8 5.04 4.79 18.01
CA GLU A 8 6.09 4.21 18.86
C GLU A 8 6.60 2.87 18.35
N ASP A 9 5.70 2.04 17.81
CA ASP A 9 6.01 0.70 17.31
C ASP A 9 5.61 0.59 15.83
N PHE A 10 6.61 0.73 14.95
CA PHE A 10 6.41 0.63 13.51
C PHE A 10 7.69 0.15 12.83
N GLU A 11 7.51 -0.57 11.73
CA GLU A 11 8.57 -0.93 10.80
C GLU A 11 8.36 -0.19 9.48
N ILE A 12 9.47 0.15 8.81
CA ILE A 12 9.43 0.78 7.49
C ILE A 12 10.02 -0.20 6.49
N GLU A 13 9.20 -0.59 5.52
CA GLU A 13 9.62 -1.43 4.41
C GLU A 13 9.55 -0.67 3.08
N LYS A 14 10.58 -0.79 2.25
CA LYS A 14 10.58 -0.29 0.88
C LYS A 14 9.98 -1.36 -0.03
N ILE A 15 8.73 -1.15 -0.46
CA ILE A 15 7.97 -2.14 -1.26
C ILE A 15 8.16 -2.00 -2.78
N ALA A 16 8.49 -0.80 -3.26
CA ALA A 16 8.56 -0.48 -4.68
C ALA A 16 9.91 0.15 -5.07
N LEU A 17 10.25 0.03 -6.35
CA LEU A 17 11.51 0.46 -6.94
C LEU A 17 12.75 -0.12 -6.21
N THR A 18 12.66 -1.39 -5.80
CA THR A 18 13.81 -2.12 -5.24
C THR A 18 14.83 -2.46 -6.33
N HIS A 19 16.07 -2.77 -5.95
CA HIS A 19 17.10 -3.15 -6.91
C HIS A 19 16.68 -4.36 -7.75
N ASP A 20 16.07 -5.36 -7.11
CA ASP A 20 15.59 -6.56 -7.79
C ASP A 20 14.43 -6.26 -8.74
N GLN A 21 13.50 -5.38 -8.36
CA GLN A 21 12.43 -4.93 -9.26
C GLN A 21 12.99 -4.22 -10.49
N VAL A 22 13.98 -3.32 -10.30
CA VAL A 22 14.65 -2.63 -11.40
C VAL A 22 15.30 -3.62 -12.37
N ALA A 23 16.02 -4.61 -11.84
CA ALA A 23 16.70 -5.63 -12.65
C ALA A 23 15.71 -6.56 -13.37
N ASN A 24 14.71 -7.07 -12.66
CA ASN A 24 13.76 -8.06 -13.20
C ASN A 24 12.81 -7.46 -14.23
N LEU A 25 12.38 -6.22 -14.04
CA LEU A 25 11.48 -5.53 -14.96
C LEU A 25 12.23 -4.82 -16.11
N GLY A 26 13.56 -4.79 -16.07
CA GLY A 26 14.38 -4.12 -17.09
C GLY A 26 14.06 -2.63 -17.21
N LEU A 27 13.85 -1.95 -16.08
CA LEU A 27 13.43 -0.56 -16.08
C LEU A 27 14.51 0.36 -16.67
N PRO A 28 14.14 1.37 -17.49
CA PRO A 28 15.11 2.20 -18.20
C PRO A 28 15.93 3.07 -17.24
N PRO A 29 17.27 3.02 -17.30
CA PRO A 29 18.13 3.88 -16.50
C PRO A 29 18.23 5.30 -17.08
N MET A 30 18.48 6.26 -16.20
CA MET A 30 18.85 7.62 -16.55
C MET A 30 20.04 8.10 -15.71
N PRO A 31 20.82 9.10 -16.19
CA PRO A 31 21.93 9.63 -15.41
C PRO A 31 21.47 10.12 -14.04
N ALA A 32 22.12 9.63 -12.97
CA ALA A 32 21.77 10.04 -11.62
C ALA A 32 22.14 11.50 -11.37
N LYS A 33 21.36 12.17 -10.52
CA LYS A 33 21.55 13.58 -10.21
C LYS A 33 22.80 13.79 -9.36
N THR A 34 23.90 14.19 -10.00
CA THR A 34 25.20 14.46 -9.35
C THR A 34 25.16 15.57 -8.30
N SER A 35 24.18 16.47 -8.36
CA SER A 35 23.97 17.51 -7.35
C SER A 35 23.20 17.04 -6.10
N ASP A 36 22.67 15.80 -6.08
CA ASP A 36 22.07 15.26 -4.86
C ASP A 36 23.18 14.99 -3.82
N PRO A 37 23.07 15.47 -2.57
CA PRO A 37 24.06 15.23 -1.53
C PRO A 37 24.35 13.75 -1.22
N ARG A 38 23.47 12.84 -1.69
CA ARG A 38 23.59 11.39 -1.51
C ARG A 38 24.21 10.70 -2.72
N TYR A 39 24.54 11.43 -3.78
CA TYR A 39 25.03 10.87 -5.05
C TYR A 39 26.25 9.95 -4.85
N ASP A 40 27.30 10.40 -4.15
CA ASP A 40 28.53 9.61 -4.01
C ASP A 40 28.26 8.24 -3.35
N ARG A 41 27.40 8.21 -2.33
CA ARG A 41 26.99 6.97 -1.67
C ARG A 41 26.13 6.10 -2.58
N PHE A 42 25.21 6.70 -3.32
CA PHE A 42 24.38 5.99 -4.29
C PHE A 42 25.24 5.36 -5.38
N ALA A 43 26.15 6.14 -5.98
CA ALA A 43 27.00 5.71 -7.08
C ALA A 43 27.98 4.60 -6.67
N ALA A 44 28.51 4.66 -5.46
CA ALA A 44 29.34 3.59 -4.91
C ALA A 44 28.59 2.24 -4.78
N SER A 45 27.27 2.27 -4.53
CA SER A 45 26.46 1.07 -4.34
C SER A 45 25.77 0.58 -5.62
N PHE A 46 25.35 1.49 -6.50
CA PHE A 46 24.43 1.20 -7.61
C PHE A 46 24.89 1.74 -8.98
N GLY A 47 26.00 2.47 -9.03
CA GLY A 47 26.51 3.11 -10.25
C GLY A 47 25.97 4.52 -10.51
N ASP A 48 26.40 5.13 -11.60
CA ASP A 48 26.12 6.52 -11.96
C ASP A 48 24.75 6.75 -12.61
N ASN A 49 23.98 5.68 -12.81
CA ASN A 49 22.63 5.73 -13.37
C ASN A 49 21.60 5.37 -12.30
N ALA A 50 20.47 6.07 -12.31
CA ALA A 50 19.31 5.85 -11.46
C ALA A 50 18.09 5.46 -12.30
N VAL A 51 17.11 4.84 -11.66
CA VAL A 51 15.79 4.62 -12.22
C VAL A 51 14.81 5.44 -11.40
N GLU A 52 13.92 6.16 -12.07
CA GLU A 52 12.85 6.94 -11.44
C GLU A 52 11.60 6.08 -11.28
N LEU A 53 10.75 6.42 -10.29
CA LEU A 53 9.55 5.64 -9.99
C LEU A 53 8.55 5.64 -11.16
N ASP A 54 8.51 6.70 -11.95
CA ASP A 54 7.65 6.83 -13.14
C ASP A 54 8.04 5.89 -14.28
N ALA A 55 9.23 5.28 -14.21
CA ALA A 55 9.66 4.23 -15.14
C ALA A 55 8.96 2.90 -14.86
N LEU A 56 8.39 2.71 -13.66
CA LEU A 56 7.63 1.52 -13.30
C LEU A 56 6.23 1.57 -13.98
N PRO A 57 5.79 0.49 -14.66
CA PRO A 57 4.45 0.44 -15.23
C PRO A 57 3.37 0.72 -14.16
N PRO A 58 2.35 1.55 -14.43
CA PRO A 58 1.35 1.92 -13.42
C PRO A 58 0.57 0.74 -12.83
N ASP A 59 0.26 -0.26 -13.65
CA ASP A 59 -0.40 -1.51 -13.26
C ASP A 59 0.49 -2.37 -12.35
N GLU A 60 1.80 -2.38 -12.62
CA GLU A 60 2.77 -3.08 -11.77
C GLU A 60 2.94 -2.38 -10.41
N LEU A 61 2.97 -1.04 -10.38
CA LEU A 61 2.97 -0.29 -9.12
C LEU A 61 1.68 -0.56 -8.33
N GLU A 62 0.52 -0.56 -8.99
CA GLU A 62 -0.76 -0.88 -8.36
C GLU A 62 -0.71 -2.29 -7.73
N ARG A 63 -0.21 -3.28 -8.49
CA ARG A 63 -0.08 -4.66 -8.02
C ARG A 63 0.80 -4.75 -6.78
N ILE A 64 2.00 -4.18 -6.81
CA ILE A 64 2.95 -4.17 -5.70
C ILE A 64 2.33 -3.54 -4.44
N VAL A 65 1.69 -2.38 -4.59
CA VAL A 65 1.06 -1.67 -3.47
C VAL A 65 -0.11 -2.47 -2.91
N ARG A 66 -0.97 -3.00 -3.78
CA ARG A 66 -2.13 -3.80 -3.38
C ARG A 66 -1.69 -5.03 -2.60
N GLU A 67 -0.74 -5.79 -3.12
CA GLU A 67 -0.22 -7.00 -2.47
C GLU A 67 0.37 -6.68 -1.10
N ALA A 68 1.24 -5.67 -1.01
CA ALA A 68 1.85 -5.26 0.25
C ALA A 68 0.82 -4.85 1.31
N ILE A 69 -0.21 -4.11 0.93
CA ILE A 69 -1.31 -3.74 1.84
C ILE A 69 -2.08 -4.98 2.26
N THR A 70 -2.50 -5.81 1.30
CA THR A 70 -3.32 -6.99 1.60
C THR A 70 -2.60 -8.02 2.47
N ALA A 71 -1.29 -8.17 2.32
CA ALA A 71 -0.49 -9.08 3.14
C ALA A 71 -0.46 -8.69 4.63
N LEU A 72 -0.70 -7.42 4.94
CA LEU A 72 -0.72 -6.89 6.30
C LEU A 72 -2.14 -6.88 6.93
N ILE A 73 -3.17 -7.29 6.18
CA ILE A 73 -4.54 -7.36 6.70
C ILE A 73 -4.72 -8.66 7.48
N ASP A 74 -5.15 -8.55 8.75
CA ASP A 74 -5.74 -9.68 9.46
C ASP A 74 -7.09 -10.02 8.82
N HIS A 75 -7.08 -11.00 7.92
CA HIS A 75 -8.28 -11.42 7.20
C HIS A 75 -9.37 -11.99 8.11
N ALA A 76 -9.02 -12.62 9.24
CA ALA A 76 -10.02 -13.16 10.15
C ALA A 76 -10.77 -12.02 10.84
N ALA A 77 -10.03 -11.04 11.38
CA ALA A 77 -10.62 -9.85 11.97
C ALA A 77 -11.41 -9.02 10.94
N TRP A 78 -10.88 -8.89 9.72
CA TRP A 78 -11.55 -8.21 8.61
C TRP A 78 -12.89 -8.88 8.28
N HIS A 79 -12.89 -10.19 8.04
CA HIS A 79 -14.12 -10.92 7.68
C HIS A 79 -15.13 -10.93 8.82
N ALA A 80 -14.70 -11.05 10.07
CA ALA A 80 -15.59 -10.94 11.23
C ALA A 80 -16.30 -9.57 11.27
N GLN A 81 -15.58 -8.49 10.96
CA GLN A 81 -16.16 -7.15 10.92
C GLN A 81 -17.14 -6.96 9.74
N ILE A 82 -16.84 -7.56 8.58
CA ILE A 82 -17.76 -7.57 7.44
C ILE A 82 -19.04 -8.31 7.79
N GLU A 83 -18.94 -9.50 8.40
CA GLU A 83 -20.10 -10.31 8.77
C GLU A 83 -20.99 -9.58 9.77
N LYS A 84 -20.39 -9.02 10.82
CA LYS A 84 -21.11 -8.18 11.79
C LYS A 84 -21.87 -7.04 11.10
N GLY A 85 -21.24 -6.36 10.15
CA GLY A 85 -21.89 -5.28 9.40
C GLY A 85 -23.06 -5.76 8.51
N ASN A 86 -23.00 -7.00 8.00
CA ASN A 86 -24.10 -7.59 7.24
C ASN A 86 -25.26 -7.97 8.16
N GLU A 87 -24.97 -8.58 9.32
CA GLU A 87 -25.97 -8.89 10.35
C GLU A 87 -26.70 -7.61 10.81
N GLU A 88 -25.96 -6.54 11.12
CA GLU A 88 -26.53 -5.25 11.53
C GLU A 88 -27.46 -4.67 10.45
N ARG A 89 -27.06 -4.73 9.18
CA ARG A 89 -27.90 -4.28 8.05
C ARG A 89 -29.17 -5.10 7.91
N GLU A 90 -29.08 -6.41 8.10
CA GLU A 90 -30.24 -7.31 8.06
C GLU A 90 -31.23 -6.99 9.18
N GLN A 91 -30.74 -6.80 10.41
CA GLN A 91 -31.59 -6.44 11.55
C GLN A 91 -32.31 -5.11 11.32
N ILE A 92 -31.60 -4.10 10.81
CA ILE A 92 -32.20 -2.81 10.47
C ILE A 92 -33.28 -2.98 9.41
N ARG A 93 -33.05 -3.80 8.38
CA ARG A 93 -34.04 -4.06 7.33
C ARG A 93 -35.31 -4.68 7.91
N LEU A 94 -35.17 -5.72 8.74
CA LEU A 94 -36.31 -6.39 9.39
C LEU A 94 -37.12 -5.42 10.27
N GLN A 95 -36.44 -4.56 11.03
CA GLN A 95 -37.11 -3.53 11.85
C GLN A 95 -37.87 -2.50 10.99
N ILE A 96 -37.29 -2.09 9.86
CA ILE A 96 -37.96 -1.18 8.91
C ILE A 96 -39.21 -1.85 8.35
N ASP A 97 -39.11 -3.11 7.93
CA ASP A 97 -40.24 -3.86 7.37
C ASP A 97 -41.38 -4.00 8.40
N GLU A 98 -41.06 -4.35 9.65
CA GLU A 98 -42.02 -4.42 10.76
C GLU A 98 -42.73 -3.08 11.02
N LEU A 99 -41.99 -1.97 11.03
CA LEU A 99 -42.58 -0.64 11.21
C LEU A 99 -43.50 -0.25 10.04
N LEU A 100 -43.14 -0.61 8.82
CA LEU A 100 -43.97 -0.35 7.63
C LEU A 100 -45.26 -1.18 7.63
N GLU A 101 -45.23 -2.39 8.17
CA GLU A 101 -46.43 -3.21 8.36
C GLU A 101 -47.36 -2.61 9.42
N ASN A 102 -46.82 -2.13 10.54
CA ASN A 102 -47.59 -1.52 11.63
C ASN A 102 -48.21 -0.15 11.28
N LEU A 103 -47.77 0.48 10.19
CA LEU A 103 -48.29 1.75 9.68
C LEU A 103 -49.46 1.57 8.68
N LYS A 104 -49.71 0.34 8.20
CA LYS A 104 -50.82 0.01 7.30
C LYS A 104 -52.09 -0.34 8.07
#